data_AF-A6H1J0-F1
#
_entry.id   AF-A6H1J0-F1
#
_cell.length_a   1.000
_cell.length_b   1.000
_cell.length_c   1.000
_cell.angle_alpha   90.00
_cell.angle_beta   90.00
_cell.angle_gamma   90.00
#
_symmetry.space_group_name_H-M   'P 1'
#
loop_
_entity.id
_entity.type
_entity.pdbx_description
1 polymer ?
#
loop_
_entity_poly.entity_id
_entity_poly.type
_entity_poly.pdbx_seq_one_letter_code
_entity_poly.pdbx_strand_id
1 'polypeptide(L)'
;MKKIILLLIISVLIFSCTTKVVRPKLTGIIVDEQGVPVDSCMVGETFTDKNGRFELSEITYKGFVSFFGTNPTFIYEEIIKSGYEKRVLSAKSGRGGVSTGSIWDMDTIRLRKINTDFSAIKLKDIWLAGITKNLDTVFLTKKNQEYDEGKIDFISNKCDTYSRGYYYLGIDNLPKNVFERHIELDLTAKILKVKRVLIYGNTITSEKTKYDTIYTQGKWKQEHKTISFHTNLPEINGVYNVVDFNYNSMQLVKK
;
A
#
# COMPACT_ATOMS: atom_id res chain seq x y z
N MET A 1 -51.90 -21.86 25.92
CA MET A 1 -52.12 -21.08 24.68
C MET A 1 -51.23 -19.83 24.58
N LYS A 2 -51.22 -18.89 25.55
CA LYS A 2 -50.38 -17.67 25.50
C LYS A 2 -48.87 -17.93 25.26
N LYS A 3 -48.28 -18.95 25.90
CA LYS A 3 -46.87 -19.34 25.69
C LYS A 3 -46.56 -19.88 24.28
N ILE A 4 -47.52 -20.57 23.66
CA ILE A 4 -47.38 -21.12 22.30
C ILE A 4 -47.47 -20.00 21.27
N ILE A 5 -48.40 -19.05 21.46
CA ILE A 5 -48.52 -17.86 20.62
C ILE A 5 -47.24 -17.00 20.71
N LEU A 6 -46.67 -16.84 21.92
CA LEU A 6 -45.41 -16.14 22.12
C LEU A 6 -44.24 -16.83 21.39
N LEU A 7 -44.13 -18.16 21.46
CA LEU A 7 -43.13 -18.94 20.73
C LEU A 7 -43.29 -18.84 19.20
N LEU A 8 -44.53 -18.79 18.71
CA LEU A 8 -44.83 -18.59 17.29
C LEU A 8 -44.42 -17.19 16.82
N ILE A 9 -44.70 -16.15 17.60
CA ILE A 9 -44.28 -14.78 17.31
C ILE A 9 -42.75 -14.68 17.29
N ILE A 10 -42.06 -15.27 18.28
CA ILE A 10 -40.59 -15.32 18.33
C ILE A 10 -40.03 -16.09 17.12
N SER A 11 -40.62 -17.22 16.75
CA SER A 11 -40.23 -18.00 15.58
C SER A 11 -40.33 -17.17 14.29
N VAL A 12 -41.44 -16.46 14.07
CA VAL A 12 -41.64 -15.60 12.89
C VAL A 12 -40.65 -14.42 12.87
N LEU A 13 -40.29 -13.86 14.03
CA LEU A 13 -39.29 -12.79 14.12
C LEU A 13 -37.87 -13.27 13.75
N ILE A 14 -37.52 -14.52 14.04
CA ILE A 14 -36.23 -15.12 13.69
C ILE A 14 -36.10 -15.36 12.17
N PHE A 15 -37.21 -15.46 11.44
CA PHE A 15 -37.23 -15.56 9.96
C PHE A 15 -37.31 -14.21 9.24
N SER A 16 -37.15 -13.08 9.94
CA SER A 16 -37.13 -11.77 9.28
C SER A 16 -35.96 -11.67 8.29
N CYS A 17 -36.27 -11.27 7.05
CA CYS A 17 -35.28 -11.03 6.02
C CYS A 17 -34.68 -9.63 6.18
N THR A 18 -33.36 -9.55 6.33
CA THR A 18 -32.61 -8.29 6.28
C THR A 18 -31.94 -8.13 4.92
N THR A 19 -31.82 -6.87 4.48
CA THR A 19 -30.95 -6.55 3.35
C THR A 19 -29.50 -6.62 3.83
N LYS A 20 -28.68 -7.40 3.15
CA LYS A 20 -27.23 -7.53 3.41
C LYS A 20 -26.46 -6.97 2.23
N VAL A 21 -25.40 -6.23 2.52
CA VAL A 21 -24.52 -5.64 1.51
C VAL A 21 -23.42 -6.62 1.17
N VAL A 22 -23.33 -7.00 -0.11
CA VAL A 22 -22.21 -7.77 -0.67
C VAL A 22 -21.06 -6.84 -1.02
N ARG A 23 -21.39 -5.71 -1.66
CA ARG A 23 -20.44 -4.67 -2.06
C ARG A 23 -21.10 -3.31 -1.84
N PRO A 24 -20.56 -2.43 -1.00
CA PRO A 24 -21.05 -1.05 -0.89
C PRO A 24 -20.87 -0.32 -2.22
N LYS A 25 -21.47 0.86 -2.37
CA LYS A 25 -21.15 1.73 -3.50
C LYS A 25 -19.67 2.10 -3.44
N LEU A 26 -18.93 1.92 -4.53
CA LEU A 26 -17.51 2.25 -4.59
C LEU A 26 -17.30 3.45 -5.49
N THR A 27 -16.47 4.38 -5.05
CA THR A 27 -16.03 5.53 -5.84
C THR A 27 -14.52 5.63 -5.82
N GLY A 28 -13.92 6.25 -6.82
CA GLY A 28 -12.50 6.53 -6.81
C GLY A 28 -12.05 7.17 -8.12
N ILE A 29 -10.74 7.36 -8.24
CA ILE A 29 -10.12 7.94 -9.44
C ILE A 29 -8.98 7.03 -9.90
N ILE A 30 -8.93 6.73 -11.18
CA ILE A 30 -7.82 6.05 -11.82
C ILE A 30 -6.95 7.06 -12.55
N VAL A 31 -5.67 7.04 -12.21
CA VAL A 31 -4.65 7.88 -12.86
C VAL A 31 -3.48 7.01 -13.30
N ASP A 32 -2.65 7.52 -14.20
CA ASP A 32 -1.39 6.88 -14.57
C ASP A 32 -0.30 7.15 -13.51
N GLU A 33 0.89 6.62 -13.73
CA GLU A 33 2.04 6.75 -12.83
C GLU A 33 2.47 8.21 -12.58
N GLN A 34 2.05 9.15 -13.43
CA GLN A 34 2.35 10.57 -13.31
C GLN A 34 1.18 11.38 -12.73
N GLY A 35 0.08 10.71 -12.38
CA GLY A 35 -1.12 11.34 -11.84
C GLY A 35 -2.08 11.88 -12.91
N VAL A 36 -1.87 11.53 -14.19
CA VAL A 36 -2.78 11.93 -15.27
C VAL A 36 -4.00 11.01 -15.25
N PRO A 37 -5.24 11.53 -15.23
CA PRO A 37 -6.44 10.70 -15.25
C PRO A 37 -6.50 9.74 -16.44
N VAL A 38 -6.94 8.51 -16.18
CA VAL A 38 -7.10 7.46 -17.20
C VAL A 38 -8.58 7.28 -17.51
N ASP A 39 -8.99 7.77 -18.66
CA ASP A 39 -10.34 7.59 -19.21
C ASP A 39 -10.58 6.15 -19.70
N SER A 40 -11.83 5.70 -19.68
CA SER A 40 -12.30 4.47 -20.32
C SER A 40 -11.49 3.24 -19.88
N CYS A 41 -11.18 3.20 -18.58
CA CYS A 41 -10.60 2.06 -17.89
C CYS A 41 -11.75 1.23 -17.32
N MET A 42 -11.76 -0.08 -17.58
CA MET A 42 -12.76 -0.97 -17.01
C MET A 42 -12.44 -1.19 -15.53
N VAL A 43 -13.44 -1.02 -14.67
CA VAL A 43 -13.38 -1.25 -13.22
C VAL A 43 -14.61 -2.05 -12.85
N GLY A 44 -14.46 -3.34 -12.50
CA GLY A 44 -15.62 -4.21 -12.30
C GLY A 44 -16.56 -4.18 -13.50
N GLU A 45 -17.82 -3.78 -13.28
CA GLU A 45 -18.82 -3.62 -14.34
C GLU A 45 -18.92 -2.22 -14.98
N THR A 46 -18.09 -1.25 -14.58
CA THR A 46 -18.16 0.15 -15.07
C THR A 46 -16.89 0.57 -15.82
N PHE A 47 -16.94 1.76 -16.42
CA PHE A 47 -15.79 2.42 -17.03
C PHE A 47 -15.53 3.77 -16.38
N THR A 48 -14.27 4.17 -16.29
CA THR A 48 -13.90 5.51 -15.84
C THR A 48 -14.33 6.59 -16.82
N ASP A 49 -14.68 7.77 -16.30
CA ASP A 49 -14.93 8.97 -17.10
C ASP A 49 -13.63 9.65 -17.58
N LYS A 50 -13.78 10.76 -18.32
CA LYS A 50 -12.66 11.60 -18.79
C LYS A 50 -11.74 12.15 -17.68
N ASN A 51 -12.22 12.19 -16.44
CA ASN A 51 -11.45 12.61 -15.26
C ASN A 51 -10.92 11.40 -14.47
N GLY A 52 -10.98 10.20 -15.05
CA GLY A 52 -10.56 8.95 -14.42
C GLY A 52 -11.50 8.47 -13.31
N ARG A 53 -12.64 9.12 -13.08
CA ARG A 53 -13.56 8.77 -11.99
C ARG A 53 -14.37 7.54 -12.34
N PHE A 54 -14.52 6.63 -11.40
CA PHE A 54 -15.45 5.51 -11.51
C PHE A 54 -16.46 5.50 -10.36
N GLU A 55 -17.61 4.92 -10.62
CA GLU A 55 -18.63 4.63 -9.62
C GLU A 55 -19.21 3.24 -9.87
N LEU A 56 -19.06 2.34 -8.89
CA LEU A 56 -19.66 1.02 -8.87
C LEU A 56 -20.89 1.04 -7.97
N SER A 57 -22.00 0.49 -8.46
CA SER A 57 -23.26 0.47 -7.72
C SER A 57 -23.18 -0.48 -6.52
N GLU A 58 -23.98 -0.20 -5.48
CA GLU A 58 -24.13 -1.11 -4.35
C GLU A 58 -24.77 -2.43 -4.81
N ILE A 59 -24.22 -3.55 -4.34
CA ILE A 59 -24.79 -4.89 -4.53
C ILE A 59 -25.32 -5.38 -3.18
N THR A 60 -26.61 -5.70 -3.14
CA THR A 60 -27.28 -6.24 -1.96
C THR A 60 -27.99 -7.55 -2.26
N TYR A 61 -28.27 -8.31 -1.20
CA TYR A 61 -29.12 -9.49 -1.25
C TYR A 61 -30.00 -9.56 0.00
N LYS A 62 -31.09 -10.33 -0.07
CA LYS A 62 -31.93 -10.61 1.09
C LYS A 62 -31.40 -11.86 1.80
N GLY A 63 -31.15 -11.75 3.11
CA GLY A 63 -30.71 -12.88 3.93
C GLY A 63 -31.37 -12.87 5.30
N PHE A 64 -31.33 -14.00 5.99
CA PHE A 64 -31.88 -14.09 7.35
C PHE A 64 -31.02 -13.32 8.36
N VAL A 65 -31.67 -12.80 9.41
CA VAL A 65 -31.00 -12.23 10.58
C VAL A 65 -30.06 -13.29 11.18
N SER A 66 -28.79 -12.92 11.36
CA SER A 66 -27.80 -13.76 12.05
C SER A 66 -27.59 -13.23 13.46
N PHE A 67 -27.71 -14.10 14.46
CA PHE A 67 -27.42 -13.76 15.86
C PHE A 67 -25.92 -13.57 16.12
N PHE A 68 -25.06 -14.09 15.22
CA PHE A 68 -23.60 -14.00 15.30
C PHE A 68 -23.03 -12.75 14.61
N GLY A 69 -23.89 -11.80 14.22
CA GLY A 69 -23.51 -10.64 13.42
C GLY A 69 -23.32 -10.96 11.94
N THR A 70 -22.98 -9.94 11.15
CA THR A 70 -22.74 -10.06 9.70
C THR A 70 -21.25 -10.28 9.46
N ASN A 71 -20.90 -11.20 8.55
CA ASN A 71 -19.50 -11.43 8.17
C ASN A 71 -18.87 -10.16 7.55
N PRO A 72 -17.55 -9.97 7.68
CA PRO A 72 -16.84 -8.91 6.97
C PRO A 72 -17.12 -8.94 5.47
N THR A 73 -17.29 -7.75 4.91
CA THR A 73 -17.42 -7.54 3.47
C THR A 73 -16.02 -7.47 2.87
N PHE A 74 -15.79 -8.28 1.83
CA PHE A 74 -14.55 -8.28 1.06
C PHE A 74 -14.87 -7.89 -0.38
N ILE A 75 -14.05 -7.03 -0.95
CA ILE A 75 -14.19 -6.50 -2.30
C ILE A 75 -12.98 -6.93 -3.10
N TYR A 76 -13.24 -7.40 -4.33
CA TYR A 76 -12.23 -7.73 -5.32
C TYR A 76 -12.77 -7.34 -6.70
N GLU A 77 -12.31 -6.21 -7.23
CA GLU A 77 -12.71 -5.74 -8.55
C GLU A 77 -11.50 -5.69 -9.48
N GLU A 78 -11.65 -6.21 -10.69
CA GLU A 78 -10.58 -6.13 -11.69
C GLU A 78 -10.55 -4.74 -12.34
N ILE A 79 -9.33 -4.25 -12.57
CA ILE A 79 -9.07 -3.02 -13.30
C ILE A 79 -8.27 -3.35 -14.55
N ILE A 80 -8.85 -3.04 -15.71
CA ILE A 80 -8.30 -3.41 -17.02
C ILE A 80 -8.30 -2.19 -17.95
N LYS A 81 -7.12 -1.87 -18.49
CA LYS A 81 -6.91 -0.87 -19.53
C LYS A 81 -5.82 -1.34 -20.48
N SER A 82 -6.07 -1.24 -21.79
CA SER A 82 -5.05 -1.56 -22.79
C SER A 82 -3.82 -0.65 -22.64
N GLY A 83 -2.63 -1.25 -22.73
CA GLY A 83 -1.35 -0.55 -22.51
C GLY A 83 -0.94 -0.42 -21.04
N TYR A 84 -1.77 -0.85 -20.11
CA TYR A 84 -1.49 -0.87 -18.67
C TYR A 84 -1.48 -2.29 -18.12
N GLU A 85 -0.77 -2.47 -17.03
CA GLU A 85 -0.80 -3.72 -16.28
C GLU A 85 -2.16 -3.94 -15.62
N LYS A 86 -2.60 -5.19 -15.58
CA LYS A 86 -3.82 -5.59 -14.89
C LYS A 86 -3.63 -5.35 -13.39
N ARG A 87 -4.61 -4.73 -12.75
CA ARG A 87 -4.62 -4.48 -11.31
C ARG A 87 -5.92 -5.02 -10.70
N VAL A 88 -5.86 -5.37 -9.42
CA VAL A 88 -7.05 -5.71 -8.62
C VAL A 88 -7.23 -4.65 -7.56
N LEU A 89 -8.45 -4.14 -7.46
CA LEU A 89 -8.93 -3.32 -6.36
C LEU A 89 -9.42 -4.24 -5.26
N SER A 90 -8.82 -4.15 -4.07
CA SER A 90 -9.25 -4.91 -2.92
C SER A 90 -9.53 -4.02 -1.72
N ALA A 91 -10.58 -4.37 -0.97
CA ALA A 91 -10.94 -3.71 0.28
C ALA A 91 -11.64 -4.68 1.21
N LYS A 92 -11.59 -4.37 2.51
CA LYS A 92 -12.23 -5.18 3.54
C LYS A 92 -12.83 -4.27 4.61
N SER A 93 -14.01 -4.62 5.11
CA SER A 93 -14.57 -3.96 6.29
C SER A 93 -13.78 -4.36 7.55
N GLY A 94 -13.53 -3.40 8.44
CA GLY A 94 -12.73 -3.64 9.64
C GLY A 94 -13.33 -4.72 10.54
N ARG A 95 -14.61 -4.56 10.95
CA ARG A 95 -15.33 -5.52 11.78
C ARG A 95 -16.77 -5.68 11.29
N GLY A 96 -17.14 -6.92 10.98
CA GLY A 96 -18.49 -7.29 10.54
C GLY A 96 -18.91 -6.69 9.18
N GLY A 97 -20.17 -6.88 8.82
CA GLY A 97 -20.72 -6.44 7.53
C GLY A 97 -20.96 -4.94 7.43
N VAL A 98 -21.33 -4.50 6.23
CA VAL A 98 -21.53 -3.08 5.87
C VAL A 98 -23.01 -2.73 5.83
N SER A 99 -23.36 -1.51 6.23
CA SER A 99 -24.74 -0.98 6.15
C SER A 99 -25.15 -0.67 4.72
N THR A 100 -26.43 -0.84 4.40
CA THR A 100 -27.02 -0.41 3.13
C THR A 100 -26.88 1.10 2.94
N GLY A 101 -26.56 1.53 1.72
CA GLY A 101 -26.27 2.92 1.36
C GLY A 101 -24.86 3.38 1.72
N SER A 102 -23.96 2.48 2.12
CA SER A 102 -22.59 2.86 2.43
C SER A 102 -21.81 3.15 1.15
N ILE A 103 -20.97 4.18 1.22
CA ILE A 103 -20.08 4.58 0.13
C ILE A 103 -18.64 4.39 0.62
N TRP A 104 -17.86 3.62 -0.12
CA TRP A 104 -16.43 3.48 0.10
C TRP A 104 -15.67 4.26 -0.97
N ASP A 105 -14.94 5.27 -0.52
CA ASP A 105 -13.99 5.99 -1.36
C ASP A 105 -12.67 5.22 -1.42
N MET A 106 -12.40 4.68 -2.59
CA MET A 106 -11.21 3.91 -2.93
C MET A 106 -10.03 4.82 -3.30
N ASP A 107 -10.21 6.14 -3.25
CA ASP A 107 -9.16 7.13 -3.46
C ASP A 107 -8.56 7.03 -4.88
N THR A 108 -7.30 7.41 -5.01
CA THR A 108 -6.56 7.49 -6.26
C THR A 108 -5.80 6.19 -6.50
N ILE A 109 -6.31 5.38 -7.43
CA ILE A 109 -5.68 4.16 -7.91
C ILE A 109 -4.76 4.49 -9.07
N ARG A 110 -3.50 4.07 -8.99
CA ARG A 110 -2.50 4.31 -10.04
C ARG A 110 -2.30 3.09 -10.90
N LEU A 111 -2.35 3.24 -12.22
CA LEU A 111 -2.01 2.17 -13.17
C LEU A 111 -0.63 2.38 -13.77
N ARG A 112 0.14 1.29 -13.85
CA ARG A 112 1.43 1.25 -14.54
C ARG A 112 1.27 0.89 -16.00
N LYS A 113 1.97 1.60 -16.89
CA LYS A 113 2.04 1.23 -18.30
C LYS A 113 2.95 0.00 -18.45
N ILE A 114 2.60 -0.92 -19.34
CA ILE A 114 3.37 -2.17 -19.54
C ILE A 114 4.83 -1.86 -19.96
N ASN A 115 5.01 -0.82 -20.77
CA ASN A 115 6.30 -0.41 -21.33
C ASN A 115 6.76 0.94 -20.77
N THR A 116 6.55 1.20 -19.47
CA THR A 116 7.02 2.44 -18.86
C THR A 116 8.51 2.64 -19.07
N ASP A 117 8.89 3.74 -19.75
CA ASP A 117 10.26 4.24 -19.70
C ASP A 117 10.45 4.95 -18.37
N PHE A 118 11.09 4.23 -17.45
CA PHE A 118 11.28 4.74 -16.12
C PHE A 118 12.14 6.01 -16.12
N SER A 119 12.97 6.29 -17.13
CA SER A 119 13.69 7.58 -17.28
C SER A 119 12.80 8.82 -17.23
N ALA A 120 11.54 8.71 -17.67
CA ALA A 120 10.60 9.83 -17.74
C ALA A 120 9.85 10.07 -16.41
N ILE A 121 9.99 9.17 -15.43
CA ILE A 121 9.29 9.28 -14.15
C ILE A 121 9.98 10.31 -13.24
N LYS A 122 9.18 11.22 -12.67
CA LYS A 122 9.67 12.21 -11.71
C LYS A 122 9.87 11.57 -10.33
N LEU A 123 11.12 11.27 -9.98
CA LEU A 123 11.50 10.76 -8.65
C LEU A 123 11.86 11.85 -7.63
N LYS A 124 11.83 13.12 -8.03
CA LYS A 124 12.25 14.26 -7.19
C LYS A 124 11.39 14.39 -5.94
N ASP A 125 11.86 13.81 -4.85
CA ASP A 125 11.22 13.78 -3.54
C ASP A 125 12.23 13.34 -2.47
N ILE A 126 11.80 13.29 -1.23
CA ILE A 126 12.53 12.65 -0.13
C ILE A 126 11.98 11.23 0.05
N TRP A 127 12.87 10.25 -0.07
CA TRP A 127 12.54 8.84 0.03
C TRP A 127 13.16 8.23 1.28
N LEU A 128 12.42 7.37 1.96
CA LEU A 128 12.91 6.48 3.00
C LEU A 128 13.33 5.16 2.36
N ALA A 129 14.40 4.55 2.85
CA ALA A 129 14.94 3.30 2.33
C ALA A 129 15.00 2.19 3.39
N GLY A 130 14.35 1.06 3.08
CA GLY A 130 14.50 -0.22 3.76
C GLY A 130 15.32 -1.17 2.89
N ILE A 131 16.29 -1.86 3.47
CA ILE A 131 17.31 -2.60 2.71
C ILE A 131 17.46 -3.99 3.30
N THR A 132 17.55 -5.02 2.47
CA THR A 132 17.80 -6.40 2.93
C THR A 132 19.20 -6.55 3.54
N LYS A 133 19.38 -7.56 4.38
CA LYS A 133 20.66 -7.87 5.04
C LYS A 133 21.80 -8.13 4.04
N ASN A 134 21.47 -8.70 2.88
CA ASN A 134 22.41 -8.99 1.80
C ASN A 134 22.80 -7.75 0.99
N LEU A 135 22.17 -6.59 1.25
CA LEU A 135 22.38 -5.34 0.51
C LEU A 135 22.11 -5.47 -1.00
N ASP A 136 21.24 -6.41 -1.37
CA ASP A 136 20.86 -6.72 -2.75
C ASP A 136 19.52 -6.09 -3.16
N THR A 137 18.66 -5.76 -2.20
CA THR A 137 17.32 -5.24 -2.46
C THR A 137 17.04 -4.02 -1.60
N VAL A 138 16.55 -2.96 -2.24
CA VAL A 138 16.17 -1.69 -1.60
C VAL A 138 14.70 -1.42 -1.88
N PHE A 139 13.93 -1.25 -0.83
CA PHE A 139 12.56 -0.76 -0.88
C PHE A 139 12.57 0.71 -0.53
N LEU A 140 12.00 1.54 -1.39
CA LEU A 140 11.88 2.97 -1.18
C LEU A 140 10.42 3.35 -1.00
N THR A 141 10.14 4.27 -0.08
CA THR A 141 8.82 4.90 0.08
C THR A 141 9.00 6.41 0.28
N LYS A 142 8.11 7.23 -0.27
CA LYS A 142 8.15 8.68 -0.03
C LYS A 142 7.94 8.98 1.44
N LYS A 143 8.72 9.92 1.97
CA LYS A 143 8.71 10.25 3.40
C LYS A 143 7.38 10.83 3.88
N ASN A 144 6.74 11.67 3.07
CA ASN A 144 5.53 12.41 3.45
C ASN A 144 4.24 11.76 2.93
N GLN A 145 4.21 10.43 2.83
CA GLN A 145 3.00 9.72 2.43
C GLN A 145 1.99 9.66 3.60
N GLU A 146 0.73 9.95 3.34
CA GLU A 146 -0.35 9.69 4.31
C GLU A 146 -0.47 8.19 4.57
N TYR A 147 -0.38 7.80 5.84
CA TYR A 147 -0.49 6.41 6.27
C TYR A 147 -1.96 5.99 6.27
N ASP A 148 -2.32 5.08 5.37
CA ASP A 148 -3.63 4.43 5.33
C ASP A 148 -3.43 2.92 5.29
N GLU A 149 -3.64 2.24 6.42
CA GLU A 149 -3.40 0.80 6.57
C GLU A 149 -4.17 -0.06 5.54
N GLY A 150 -5.30 0.42 5.03
CA GLY A 150 -6.06 -0.23 3.96
C GLY A 150 -5.52 0.01 2.55
N LYS A 151 -4.60 0.97 2.39
CA LYS A 151 -4.01 1.40 1.10
C LYS A 151 -2.48 1.37 1.07
N ILE A 152 -1.82 0.96 2.15
CA ILE A 152 -0.36 0.82 2.17
C ILE A 152 0.04 -0.22 1.15
N ASP A 153 0.80 0.24 0.17
CA ASP A 153 1.37 -0.62 -0.85
C ASP A 153 2.38 -1.60 -0.24
N PHE A 154 2.46 -2.80 -0.82
CA PHE A 154 3.35 -3.88 -0.38
C PHE A 154 4.79 -3.41 -0.22
N ILE A 155 5.27 -2.59 -1.16
CA ILE A 155 6.62 -2.03 -1.14
C ILE A 155 6.85 -1.13 0.08
N SER A 156 5.90 -0.26 0.43
CA SER A 156 5.99 0.62 1.61
C SER A 156 6.01 -0.18 2.91
N ASN A 157 5.20 -1.25 3.00
CA ASN A 157 5.24 -2.18 4.14
C ASN A 157 6.61 -2.86 4.25
N LYS A 158 7.16 -3.36 3.14
CA LYS A 158 8.52 -3.93 3.12
C LYS A 158 9.58 -2.91 3.49
N CYS A 159 9.47 -1.67 3.04
CA CYS A 159 10.37 -0.58 3.45
C CYS A 159 10.40 -0.44 4.97
N ASP A 160 9.24 -0.33 5.63
CA ASP A 160 9.17 -0.23 7.09
C ASP A 160 9.73 -1.49 7.79
N THR A 161 9.33 -2.67 7.29
CA THR A 161 9.76 -3.97 7.81
C THR A 161 11.28 -4.12 7.79
N TYR A 162 11.94 -3.79 6.69
CA TYR A 162 13.41 -3.89 6.56
C TYR A 162 14.17 -2.72 7.20
N SER A 163 13.46 -1.72 7.71
CA SER A 163 14.02 -0.63 8.51
C SER A 163 13.93 -0.90 10.02
N ARG A 164 13.23 -1.95 10.46
CA ARG A 164 12.98 -2.25 11.88
C ARG A 164 13.46 -3.65 12.27
N GLY A 165 13.98 -3.79 13.48
CA GLY A 165 14.46 -5.06 14.07
C GLY A 165 13.44 -5.74 14.97
N TYR A 166 12.15 -5.50 14.76
CA TYR A 166 11.10 -5.98 15.66
C TYR A 166 11.03 -7.52 15.72
N TYR A 167 11.10 -8.05 16.94
CA TYR A 167 11.04 -9.47 17.27
C TYR A 167 9.77 -10.18 16.74
N TYR A 168 8.63 -9.49 16.68
CA TYR A 168 7.35 -10.06 16.21
C TYR A 168 7.32 -10.45 14.73
N LEU A 169 8.23 -9.92 13.91
CA LEU A 169 8.31 -10.27 12.50
C LEU A 169 9.36 -11.37 12.23
N GLY A 170 10.23 -11.71 13.19
CA GLY A 170 11.25 -12.75 13.04
C GLY A 170 12.33 -12.47 12.00
N ILE A 171 12.44 -11.22 11.52
CA ILE A 171 13.38 -10.85 10.46
C ILE A 171 14.67 -10.28 11.08
N ASP A 172 15.72 -11.11 11.11
CA ASP A 172 17.08 -10.69 11.44
C ASP A 172 17.71 -9.93 10.26
N ASN A 173 17.29 -8.67 10.07
CA ASN A 173 17.74 -7.83 8.96
C ASN A 173 18.80 -6.79 9.33
N LEU A 174 18.77 -6.31 10.58
CA LEU A 174 19.57 -5.18 11.03
C LEU A 174 20.91 -5.65 11.63
N PRO A 175 21.94 -4.78 11.66
CA PRO A 175 23.17 -5.09 12.37
C PRO A 175 22.92 -5.40 13.85
N LYS A 176 23.85 -6.14 14.47
CA LYS A 176 23.76 -6.51 15.89
C LYS A 176 23.52 -5.27 16.77
N ASN A 177 22.55 -5.37 17.68
CA ASN A 177 22.13 -4.31 18.62
C ASN A 177 21.45 -3.08 17.97
N VAL A 178 21.20 -3.09 16.66
CA VAL A 178 20.42 -2.04 15.99
C VAL A 178 18.95 -2.44 16.04
N PHE A 179 18.15 -1.59 16.67
CA PHE A 179 16.70 -1.72 16.81
C PHE A 179 15.96 -1.15 15.58
N GLU A 180 16.41 -0.01 15.06
CA GLU A 180 15.87 0.59 13.83
C GLU A 180 16.98 1.21 12.99
N ARG A 181 16.80 1.22 11.68
CA ARG A 181 17.65 1.89 10.70
C ARG A 181 16.78 2.73 9.77
N HIS A 182 16.91 4.05 9.89
CA HIS A 182 16.26 5.02 9.02
C HIS A 182 17.27 5.58 8.03
N ILE A 183 17.04 5.38 6.74
CA ILE A 183 17.85 5.99 5.69
C ILE A 183 16.94 6.89 4.86
N GLU A 184 17.24 8.18 4.82
CA GLU A 184 16.56 9.16 3.98
C GLU A 184 17.45 9.51 2.78
N LEU A 185 16.87 9.48 1.58
CA LEU A 185 17.47 9.84 0.31
C LEU A 185 16.75 11.07 -0.24
N ASP A 186 17.44 12.20 -0.31
CA ASP A 186 16.93 13.40 -0.97
C ASP A 186 17.30 13.35 -2.47
N LEU A 187 16.29 13.09 -3.31
CA LEU A 187 16.40 13.01 -4.76
C LEU A 187 15.91 14.29 -5.45
N THR A 188 15.69 15.39 -4.71
CA THR A 188 15.13 16.62 -5.29
C THR A 188 16.09 17.33 -6.25
N ALA A 189 17.39 17.19 -6.02
CA ALA A 189 18.48 17.75 -6.81
C ALA A 189 19.38 16.65 -7.41
N LYS A 190 20.29 16.99 -8.33
CA LYS A 190 21.28 16.03 -8.89
C LYS A 190 22.26 15.49 -7.84
N ILE A 191 22.53 16.28 -6.81
CA ILE A 191 23.33 15.87 -5.66
C ILE A 191 22.40 15.08 -4.74
N LEU A 192 22.72 13.81 -4.53
CA LEU A 192 22.03 12.97 -3.56
C LEU A 192 22.50 13.39 -2.16
N LYS A 193 21.57 13.80 -1.29
CA LYS A 193 21.86 13.91 0.15
C LYS A 193 21.29 12.69 0.85
N VAL A 194 22.08 12.10 1.72
CA VAL A 194 21.70 10.91 2.48
C VAL A 194 21.81 11.19 3.96
N LYS A 195 20.77 10.84 4.71
CA LYS A 195 20.76 10.84 6.17
C LYS A 195 20.52 9.41 6.65
N ARG A 196 21.46 8.82 7.38
CA ARG A 196 21.27 7.55 8.07
C ARG A 196 21.15 7.80 9.56
N VAL A 197 20.15 7.20 10.20
CA VAL A 197 19.99 7.14 11.65
C VAL A 197 19.92 5.67 12.06
N LEU A 198 20.87 5.23 12.87
CA LEU A 198 20.82 3.94 13.55
C LEU A 198 20.32 4.17 14.97
N ILE A 199 19.28 3.46 15.35
CA ILE A 199 18.72 3.48 16.69
C ILE A 199 19.08 2.16 17.34
N TYR A 200 19.86 2.23 18.41
CA TYR A 200 20.23 1.08 19.23
C TYR A 200 19.21 0.93 20.35
N GLY A 201 18.97 -0.31 20.74
CA GLY A 201 17.96 -0.59 21.76
C GLY A 201 17.87 -2.06 22.10
N ASN A 202 17.03 -2.34 23.08
CA ASN A 202 16.70 -3.70 23.47
C ASN A 202 15.50 -4.18 22.63
N THR A 203 15.70 -5.24 21.86
CA THR A 203 14.68 -5.82 20.97
C THR A 203 13.51 -6.47 21.72
N ILE A 204 13.70 -6.81 23.00
CA ILE A 204 12.68 -7.42 23.87
C ILE A 204 11.83 -6.34 24.52
N THR A 205 12.44 -5.31 25.11
CA THR A 205 11.71 -4.25 25.83
C THR A 205 11.29 -3.09 24.93
N SER A 206 11.75 -3.06 23.66
CA SER A 206 11.60 -1.93 22.73
C SER A 206 12.20 -0.61 23.24
N GLU A 207 13.07 -0.67 24.24
CA GLU A 207 13.73 0.51 24.80
C GLU A 207 14.84 1.02 23.86
N LYS A 208 14.77 2.31 23.50
CA LYS A 208 15.74 2.99 22.63
C LYS A 208 16.81 3.65 23.49
N THR A 209 18.07 3.24 23.32
CA THR A 209 19.17 3.63 24.22
C THR A 209 20.17 4.59 23.59
N LYS A 210 20.38 4.53 22.27
CA LYS A 210 21.33 5.40 21.57
C LYS A 210 20.91 5.66 20.13
N TYR A 211 21.24 6.85 19.64
CA TYR A 211 21.03 7.28 18.26
C TYR A 211 22.38 7.63 17.64
N ASP A 212 22.70 7.04 16.49
CA ASP A 212 23.87 7.37 15.69
C ASP A 212 23.42 7.90 14.33
N THR A 213 23.78 9.14 14.02
CA THR A 213 23.34 9.83 12.81
C THR A 213 24.52 10.18 11.94
N ILE A 214 24.46 9.77 10.68
CA ILE A 214 25.45 10.11 9.66
C ILE A 214 24.77 10.84 8.52
N TYR A 215 25.40 11.92 8.09
CA TYR A 215 25.06 12.64 6.87
C TYR A 215 26.14 12.38 5.84
N THR A 216 25.72 12.03 4.62
CA THR A 216 26.64 11.91 3.50
C THR A 216 26.00 12.45 2.24
N GLN A 217 26.80 12.61 1.20
CA GLN A 217 26.38 13.09 -0.09
C GLN A 217 26.91 12.17 -1.17
N GLY A 218 26.29 12.24 -2.34
CA GLY A 218 26.70 11.48 -3.49
C GLY A 218 26.04 11.97 -4.77
N LYS A 219 26.06 11.10 -5.76
CA LYS A 219 25.40 11.32 -7.04
C LYS A 219 24.37 10.23 -7.24
N TRP A 220 23.28 10.58 -7.90
CA TRP A 220 22.32 9.61 -8.36
C TRP A 220 21.98 9.86 -9.82
N LYS A 221 21.57 8.80 -10.51
CA LYS A 221 21.16 8.84 -11.91
C LYS A 221 20.07 7.81 -12.12
N GLN A 222 19.16 8.15 -13.02
CA GLN A 222 18.04 7.33 -13.44
C GLN A 222 18.14 7.16 -14.95
N GLU A 223 18.15 5.92 -15.42
CA GLU A 223 18.30 5.58 -16.83
C GLU A 223 17.49 4.34 -17.15
N HIS A 224 16.58 4.45 -18.11
CA HIS A 224 15.66 3.37 -18.45
C HIS A 224 15.07 2.75 -17.18
N LYS A 225 15.18 1.43 -17.02
CA LYS A 225 14.73 0.68 -15.82
C LYS A 225 15.80 0.58 -14.72
N THR A 226 16.73 1.51 -14.62
CA THR A 226 17.79 1.48 -13.61
C THR A 226 17.93 2.78 -12.83
N ILE A 227 18.37 2.64 -11.59
CA ILE A 227 18.81 3.74 -10.74
C ILE A 227 20.21 3.41 -10.25
N SER A 228 21.13 4.37 -10.35
CA SER A 228 22.46 4.26 -9.77
C SER A 228 22.63 5.27 -8.64
N PHE A 229 23.17 4.81 -7.52
CA PHE A 229 23.58 5.64 -6.40
C PHE A 229 25.09 5.49 -6.20
N HIS A 230 25.80 6.61 -6.21
CA HIS A 230 27.23 6.67 -5.94
C HIS A 230 27.46 7.44 -4.65
N THR A 231 27.69 6.73 -3.54
CA THR A 231 27.82 7.30 -2.20
C THR A 231 28.87 6.54 -1.40
N ASN A 232 29.36 7.15 -0.32
CA ASN A 232 30.22 6.47 0.65
C ASN A 232 29.43 5.58 1.63
N LEU A 233 28.11 5.43 1.46
CA LEU A 233 27.26 4.58 2.28
C LEU A 233 27.06 3.22 1.58
N PRO A 234 27.70 2.13 2.07
CA PRO A 234 27.66 0.83 1.39
C PRO A 234 26.25 0.28 1.18
N GLU A 235 25.32 0.58 2.08
CA GLU A 235 23.95 0.05 2.02
C GLU A 235 23.17 0.51 0.79
N ILE A 236 23.47 1.72 0.28
CA ILE A 236 22.77 2.33 -0.86
C ILE A 236 23.65 2.39 -2.11
N ASN A 237 24.97 2.29 -1.97
CA ASN A 237 25.88 2.40 -3.10
C ASN A 237 25.73 1.22 -4.08
N GLY A 238 25.47 1.52 -5.36
CA GLY A 238 25.33 0.51 -6.41
C GLY A 238 24.49 0.96 -7.61
N VAL A 239 24.31 0.03 -8.54
CA VAL A 239 23.38 0.14 -9.67
C VAL A 239 22.27 -0.88 -9.46
N TYR A 240 21.03 -0.44 -9.60
CA TYR A 240 19.85 -1.24 -9.31
C TYR A 240 18.90 -1.26 -10.50
N ASN A 241 18.28 -2.41 -10.75
CA ASN A 241 17.11 -2.53 -11.60
C ASN A 241 15.87 -2.12 -10.81
N VAL A 242 14.99 -1.33 -11.43
CA VAL A 242 13.65 -1.05 -10.92
C VAL A 242 12.78 -2.24 -11.28
N VAL A 243 12.45 -3.06 -10.28
CA VAL A 243 11.62 -4.25 -10.46
C VAL A 243 10.15 -3.90 -10.29
N ASP A 244 9.85 -2.99 -9.37
CA ASP A 244 8.50 -2.53 -9.11
C ASP A 244 8.50 -1.03 -8.77
N PHE A 245 7.45 -0.33 -9.19
CA PHE A 245 7.27 1.11 -8.98
C PHE A 245 5.79 1.44 -8.89
N ASN A 246 5.44 2.17 -7.85
CA ASN A 246 4.12 2.69 -7.61
C ASN A 246 4.24 4.10 -7.00
N TYR A 247 4.50 5.12 -7.82
CA TYR A 247 4.55 6.57 -7.53
C TYR A 247 5.15 7.05 -6.20
N ASN A 248 4.59 6.61 -5.07
CA ASN A 248 5.06 6.81 -3.71
C ASN A 248 6.03 5.72 -3.21
N SER A 249 6.17 4.60 -3.90
CA SER A 249 6.99 3.46 -3.48
C SER A 249 7.70 2.81 -4.67
N MET A 250 8.86 2.20 -4.45
CA MET A 250 9.56 1.41 -5.47
C MET A 250 10.46 0.32 -4.89
N GLN A 251 10.60 -0.77 -5.62
CA GLN A 251 11.51 -1.87 -5.31
C GLN A 251 12.66 -1.90 -6.31
N LEU A 252 13.87 -1.89 -5.76
CA LEU A 252 15.12 -1.89 -6.48
C LEU A 252 15.89 -3.17 -6.15
N VAL A 253 16.43 -3.84 -7.17
CA VAL A 253 17.30 -5.02 -7.00
C VAL A 253 18.65 -4.75 -7.64
N LYS A 254 19.72 -4.96 -6.89
CA LYS A 254 21.10 -4.70 -7.29
C LYS A 254 21.45 -5.56 -8.50
N LYS A 255 22.15 -4.95 -9.45
CA LYS A 255 22.70 -5.65 -10.62
C LYS A 255 23.90 -6.51 -10.24
#